data_AF-A0A2M7D760-F1
#
_entry.id   AF-A0A2M7D760-F1
#
_cell.length_a   1.000
_cell.length_b   1.000
_cell.length_c   1.000
_cell.angle_alpha   90.00
_cell.angle_beta   90.00
_cell.angle_gamma   90.00
#
_symmetry.space_group_name_H-M   'P 1'
#
loop_
_entity.id
_entity.type
_entity.pdbx_description
1 polymer ?
#
loop_
_entity_poly.entity_id
_entity_poly.type
_entity_poly.pdbx_seq_one_letter_code
_entity_poly.pdbx_strand_id
1 'polypeptide(L)' 'GLLLPDLDGVDTAEQQLNIACLKGGINPEKEKTFIYKFTVEKYNIQ' A
#
# COMPACT_ATOMS: atom_id res chain seq x y z
N GLY A 1 2.32 6.82 3.22
CA GLY A 1 1.82 6.88 1.84
C GLY A 1 0.63 5.96 1.68
N LEU A 2 0.06 5.88 0.48
CA LEU A 2 -1.07 5.00 0.16
C LEU A 2 -0.70 4.11 -1.02
N LEU A 3 -1.18 2.87 -0.97
CA LEU A 3 -1.10 1.92 -2.07
C LEU A 3 -2.49 1.32 -2.29
N LEU A 4 -2.98 1.36 -3.53
CA LEU A 4 -4.24 0.71 -3.87
C LEU A 4 -4.03 -0.82 -3.91
N PRO A 5 -5.06 -1.61 -3.58
CA PRO A 5 -5.04 -3.05 -3.79
C PRO A 5 -5.14 -3.39 -5.28
N ASP A 6 -4.90 -4.68 -5.61
CA ASP A 6 -5.04 -5.23 -6.97
C ASP A 6 -4.08 -4.59 -7.98
N LEU A 7 -2.78 -4.64 -7.64
CA LEU A 7 -1.66 -4.18 -8.47
C LEU A 7 -0.82 -5.39 -8.92
N ASP A 8 -0.57 -5.49 -10.22
CA ASP A 8 0.29 -6.54 -10.78
C ASP A 8 1.72 -6.48 -10.22
N GLY A 9 2.26 -7.65 -9.85
CA GLY A 9 3.61 -7.78 -9.30
C GLY A 9 3.77 -7.35 -7.84
N VAL A 10 2.66 -7.14 -7.11
CA VAL A 10 2.65 -6.90 -5.65
C VAL A 10 1.95 -8.07 -4.96
N ASP A 11 2.73 -9.10 -4.64
CA ASP A 11 2.25 -10.41 -4.20
C ASP A 11 2.19 -10.58 -2.68
N THR A 12 2.90 -9.73 -1.92
CA THR A 12 2.98 -9.84 -0.45
C THR A 12 2.58 -8.57 0.29
N ALA A 13 2.08 -8.72 1.50
CA ALA A 13 1.77 -7.60 2.38
C ALA A 13 3.02 -6.78 2.75
N GLU A 14 4.18 -7.42 2.82
CA GLU A 14 5.47 -6.75 3.07
C GLU A 14 5.84 -5.83 1.89
N GLN A 15 5.66 -6.30 0.65
CA GLN A 15 5.83 -5.46 -0.54
C GLN A 15 4.86 -4.27 -0.52
N GLN A 16 3.59 -4.50 -0.18
CA GLN A 16 2.61 -3.41 -0.07
C GLN A 16 3.03 -2.34 0.94
N LEU A 17 3.48 -2.77 2.14
CA LEU A 17 3.95 -1.86 3.17
C LEU A 17 5.17 -1.06 2.71
N ASN A 18 6.18 -1.73 2.16
CA ASN A 18 7.40 -1.09 1.67
C ASN A 18 7.09 -0.06 0.58
N ILE A 19 6.23 -0.38 -0.39
CA ILE A 19 5.84 0.55 -1.46
C ILE A 19 5.01 1.72 -0.89
N ALA A 20 4.09 1.48 0.03
CA ALA A 20 3.29 2.53 0.66
C ALA A 20 4.15 3.50 1.51
N CYS A 21 5.18 2.97 2.18
CA CYS A 21 6.20 3.75 2.88
C CYS A 21 7.04 4.57 1.91
N LEU A 22 7.58 3.96 0.85
CA LEU A 22 8.34 4.65 -0.20
C LEU A 22 7.53 5.79 -0.85
N LYS A 23 6.27 5.54 -1.21
CA LYS A 23 5.34 6.57 -1.73
C LYS A 23 5.09 7.70 -0.72
N GLY A 24 5.22 7.41 0.58
CA GLY A 24 5.08 8.39 1.65
C GLY A 24 6.38 9.07 2.08
N GLY A 25 7.53 8.69 1.53
CA GLY A 25 8.83 9.12 2.02
C GLY A 25 9.15 8.66 3.45
N ILE A 26 8.58 7.54 3.88
CA ILE A 26 8.68 7.00 5.25
C ILE A 26 9.72 5.88 5.28
N ASN A 27 10.63 5.90 6.26
CA ASN A 27 11.51 4.79 6.58
C ASN A 27 10.92 3.92 7.70
N PRO A 28 10.33 2.75 7.40
CA PRO A 28 9.65 1.91 8.39
C PRO A 28 10.58 1.28 9.43
N GLU A 29 11.90 1.25 9.19
CA GLU A 29 12.88 0.74 10.15
C GLU A 29 13.28 1.78 11.20
N LYS A 30 13.06 3.07 10.91
CA LYS A 30 13.52 4.20 11.74
C LYS A 30 12.37 5.00 12.36
N GLU A 31 11.20 4.96 11.75
CA GLU A 31 10.05 5.77 12.14
C GLU A 31 8.96 4.91 12.78
N LYS A 32 8.31 5.43 13.83
CA LYS A 32 7.08 4.81 14.35
C LYS A 32 5.94 5.16 13.40
N THR A 33 5.30 4.14 12.85
CA THR A 33 4.21 4.31 11.87
C THR A 33 2.94 3.62 12.31
N PHE A 34 1.80 4.20 11.96
CA PHE A 34 0.51 3.52 12.01
C PHE A 34 0.21 2.91 10.65
N ILE A 35 -0.30 1.67 10.65
CA ILE A 35 -0.67 0.94 9.44
C ILE A 35 -2.20 0.81 9.43
N TYR A 36 -2.81 1.28 8.35
CA TYR A 36 -4.25 1.15 8.11
C TYR A 36 -4.49 0.32 6.86
N LYS A 37 -5.57 -0.48 6.87
CA LYS A 37 -5.98 -1.32 5.75
C LYS A 37 -7.36 -0.90 5.27
N PHE A 38 -7.57 -0.96 3.96
CA PHE A 38 -8.85 -0.68 3.32
C PHE A 38 -9.04 -1.62 2.13
N THR A 39 -10.28 -1.74 1.67
CA THR A 39 -10.66 -2.45 0.45
C THR A 39 -11.29 -1.46 -0.53
N VAL A 40 -11.33 -1.81 -1.81
CA VAL A 40 -11.97 -1.00 -2.85
C VAL A 40 -12.92 -1.86 -3.66
N GLU A 41 -13.97 -1.25 -4.17
CA GLU A 41 -14.84 -1.82 -5.19
C GLU A 41 -14.54 -1.10 -6.51
N LYS A 42 -14.16 -1.86 -7.55
CA LYS A 42 -13.91 -1.31 -8.89
C LYS A 42 -15.21 -1.36 -9.70
N TYR A 43 -15.67 -0.20 -10.15
CA TYR A 43 -16.85 -0.07 -11.00
C TYR A 43 -16.41 0.21 -12.44
N ASN A 44 -16.69 -0.71 -13.36
CA ASN A 44 -16.47 -0.51 -14.79
C ASN A 44 -17.81 -0.20 -15.45
N ILE A 45 -17.89 0.91 -16.17
CA ILE A 45 -19.06 1.24 -16.99
C ILE A 45 -18.93 0.43 -18.28
N GLN A 46 -19.87 -0.47 -18.53
CA GLN A 46 -19.98 -1.21 -19.79
C GLN A 46 -20.46 -0.31 -20.93
#